data_AF-A0A257P9I1-F1
#
_entry.id   AF-A0A257P9I1-F1
#
_cell.length_a   1.000
_cell.length_b   1.000
_cell.length_c   1.000
_cell.angle_alpha   90.00
_cell.angle_beta   90.00
_cell.angle_gamma   90.00
#
_symmetry.space_group_name_H-M   'P 1'
#
loop_
_entity.id
_entity.type
_entity.pdbx_description
1 polymer ?
#
loop_
_entity_poly.entity_id
_entity_poly.type
_entity_poly.pdbx_seq_one_letter_code
_entity_poly.pdbx_strand_id
1 'polypeptide(L)'
;MSSVLPTPPNTTRRVTLSVAGKALTRFSAISTCRNLRDIAGSFTVQYRDAGREAQSFNPDIDTTPGFAIVKAGQACTLALDGTVVLTGWIDEVDATWEGDALTCSITGRDKTGDLVDCAAAPNGPVEYRNMNVLQIAQAICKPFGINVRADVDIGGTFPVFGIEVDELALSAIEKAARQQALLVLSDGIGGLLLTRGGITRGPAALTRPGNILGGGLKSSFAQRFSDYYVKGQTNKTVTRQTQVAVIVDATDPRSGLTFPVNTTSANTTTESVSTLMTGHAIDPQITRYRPTVRQVKTQSGAATVQQQADWSLRVAKGMGETLNYKVLDWRAGPDNALWLPNQLVRVTDPFADIDKDMLISGITYNFDGNSESTTLELAGRTAFDRINEAASDPRYIINRKPKSFGPTRNG
;
A
#
# COMPACT_ATOMS: atom_id res chain seq x y z
N MET A 1 -55.95 26.35 12.89
CA MET A 1 -55.17 25.11 12.71
C MET A 1 -54.08 25.41 11.70
N SER A 2 -52.89 25.80 12.18
CA SER A 2 -51.76 26.17 11.32
C SER A 2 -51.17 24.91 10.69
N SER A 3 -51.26 24.81 9.37
CA SER A 3 -50.62 23.78 8.57
C SER A 3 -49.10 23.98 8.62
N VAL A 4 -48.41 23.13 9.37
CA VAL A 4 -46.96 22.99 9.30
C VAL A 4 -46.64 22.43 7.92
N LEU A 5 -46.07 23.25 7.03
CA LEU A 5 -45.48 22.78 5.78
C LEU A 5 -44.38 21.77 6.11
N PRO A 6 -44.25 20.65 5.36
CA PRO A 6 -43.12 19.75 5.54
C PRO A 6 -41.84 20.52 5.24
N THR A 7 -40.96 20.61 6.24
CA THR A 7 -39.61 21.14 6.10
C THR A 7 -38.92 20.40 4.96
N PRO A 8 -38.31 21.08 3.97
CA PRO A 8 -37.54 20.40 2.94
C PRO A 8 -36.43 19.56 3.60
N PRO A 9 -36.06 18.39 3.04
CA PRO A 9 -35.00 17.57 3.60
C PRO A 9 -33.74 18.43 3.73
N ASN A 10 -33.18 18.44 4.94
CA ASN A 10 -32.02 19.21 5.34
C ASN A 10 -30.94 19.09 4.25
N THR A 11 -30.72 20.17 3.49
CA THR A 11 -29.59 20.26 2.56
C THR A 11 -28.35 20.40 3.44
N THR A 12 -27.69 19.29 3.71
CA THR A 12 -26.59 19.27 4.68
C THR A 12 -25.43 20.08 4.12
N ARG A 13 -25.28 21.33 4.59
CA ARG A 13 -24.13 22.22 4.31
C ARG A 13 -22.76 21.61 4.66
N ARG A 14 -22.73 20.44 5.31
CA ARG A 14 -21.52 19.73 5.74
C ARG A 14 -20.85 18.94 4.61
N VAL A 15 -21.58 18.49 3.60
CA VAL A 15 -21.00 17.77 2.44
C VAL A 15 -21.26 18.55 1.18
N THR A 16 -20.26 18.68 0.32
CA THR A 16 -20.44 19.27 -1.00
C THR A 16 -19.66 18.48 -2.03
N LEU A 17 -20.38 17.84 -2.96
CA LEU A 17 -19.80 17.32 -4.20
C LEU A 17 -20.03 18.36 -5.29
N SER A 18 -18.97 18.92 -5.86
CA SER A 18 -19.07 19.83 -7.01
C SER A 18 -18.61 19.11 -8.27
N VAL A 19 -19.44 19.11 -9.31
CA VAL A 19 -19.16 18.52 -10.62
C VAL A 19 -19.29 19.60 -11.69
N ALA A 20 -18.28 19.76 -12.54
CA ALA A 20 -18.26 20.79 -13.60
C ALA A 20 -18.62 22.21 -13.09
N GLY A 21 -18.17 22.56 -11.88
CA GLY A 21 -18.44 23.86 -11.25
C GLY A 21 -19.82 24.01 -10.61
N LYS A 22 -20.66 22.97 -10.62
CA LYS A 22 -21.99 22.97 -9.98
C LYS A 22 -21.97 22.09 -8.72
N ALA A 23 -22.41 22.66 -7.60
CA ALA A 23 -22.56 21.93 -6.35
C ALA A 23 -23.82 21.06 -6.37
N LEU A 24 -23.64 19.76 -6.12
CA LEU A 24 -24.71 18.79 -5.93
C LEU A 24 -25.11 18.81 -4.45
N THR A 25 -26.35 19.16 -4.18
CA THR A 25 -26.87 19.38 -2.82
C THR A 25 -28.02 18.45 -2.45
N ARG A 26 -28.47 17.62 -3.39
CA ARG A 26 -29.63 16.73 -3.23
C ARG A 26 -29.25 15.27 -3.47
N PHE A 27 -28.64 14.62 -2.49
CA PHE A 27 -28.32 13.18 -2.51
C PHE A 27 -28.77 12.54 -1.20
N SER A 28 -29.05 11.23 -1.23
CA SER A 28 -29.50 10.49 -0.06
C SER A 28 -28.36 10.00 0.80
N ALA A 29 -27.23 9.65 0.20
CA ALA A 29 -26.04 9.24 0.93
C ALA A 29 -24.76 9.55 0.15
N ILE A 30 -23.66 9.75 0.88
CA ILE A 30 -22.31 9.77 0.34
C ILE A 30 -21.39 8.91 1.19
N SER A 31 -20.46 8.24 0.52
CA SER A 31 -19.36 7.55 1.16
C SER A 31 -18.08 7.91 0.40
N THR A 32 -17.00 8.22 1.11
CA THR A 32 -15.68 8.37 0.50
C THR A 32 -14.62 7.64 1.29
N CYS A 33 -13.80 6.86 0.58
CA CYS A 33 -12.84 5.93 1.14
C CYS A 33 -11.42 6.30 0.72
N ARG A 34 -10.48 6.17 1.66
CA ARG A 34 -9.03 6.18 1.39
C ARG A 34 -8.38 5.06 2.17
N ASN A 35 -7.49 4.31 1.53
CA ASN A 35 -6.80 3.17 2.13
C ASN A 35 -5.28 3.24 1.89
N LEU A 36 -4.50 2.57 2.72
CA LEU A 36 -3.05 2.39 2.52
C LEU A 36 -2.77 1.25 1.52
N ARG A 37 -3.75 0.38 1.27
CA ARG A 37 -3.66 -0.71 0.29
C ARG A 37 -4.03 -0.27 -1.12
N ASP A 38 -4.95 0.68 -1.22
CA ASP A 38 -5.47 1.19 -2.49
C ASP A 38 -5.06 2.64 -2.64
N ILE A 39 -4.30 2.95 -3.70
CA ILE A 39 -3.73 4.29 -3.82
C ILE A 39 -4.78 5.36 -4.10
N ALA A 40 -5.76 5.02 -4.96
CA ALA A 40 -6.79 5.93 -5.38
C ALA A 40 -7.91 5.97 -4.34
N GLY A 41 -8.09 7.11 -3.71
CA GLY A 41 -9.29 7.37 -2.92
C GLY A 41 -10.51 7.29 -3.81
N SER A 42 -11.61 6.75 -3.31
CA SER A 42 -12.86 6.60 -4.04
C SER A 42 -14.01 7.29 -3.33
N PHE A 43 -15.09 7.54 -4.06
CA PHE A 43 -16.35 7.96 -3.49
C PHE A 43 -17.53 7.32 -4.21
N THR A 44 -18.65 7.27 -3.50
CA THR A 44 -19.94 6.85 -4.02
C THR A 44 -20.98 7.81 -3.49
N VAL A 45 -21.80 8.34 -4.38
CA VAL A 45 -22.97 9.17 -4.05
C VAL A 45 -24.21 8.44 -4.50
N GLN A 46 -25.15 8.28 -3.57
CA GLN A 46 -26.44 7.68 -3.84
C GLN A 46 -27.51 8.75 -3.91
N TYR A 47 -28.36 8.63 -4.92
CA TYR A 47 -29.56 9.41 -5.11
C TYR A 47 -30.76 8.49 -4.98
N ARG A 48 -31.76 8.97 -4.25
CA ARG A 48 -33.12 8.45 -4.28
C ARG A 48 -34.03 9.61 -4.64
N ASP A 49 -34.74 9.49 -5.76
CA ASP A 49 -35.65 10.55 -6.21
C ASP A 49 -36.95 10.51 -5.40
N ALA A 50 -37.00 11.28 -4.32
CA ALA A 50 -38.25 11.57 -3.59
C ALA A 50 -39.04 12.73 -4.23
N GLY A 51 -38.52 13.37 -5.27
CA GLY A 51 -39.14 14.53 -5.93
C GLY A 51 -40.34 14.15 -6.80
N ARG A 52 -40.29 12.99 -7.47
CA ARG A 52 -41.46 12.41 -8.15
C ARG A 52 -42.53 11.91 -7.16
N GLU A 53 -42.14 11.44 -5.97
CA GLU A 53 -43.11 11.12 -4.90
C GLU A 53 -43.84 12.40 -4.40
N ALA A 54 -43.17 13.55 -4.42
CA ALA A 54 -43.74 14.84 -4.01
C ALA A 54 -44.56 15.56 -5.11
N GLN A 55 -44.45 15.15 -6.38
CA GLN A 55 -45.28 15.68 -7.49
C GLN A 55 -46.77 15.47 -7.27
N SER A 56 -47.17 14.50 -6.43
CA SER A 56 -48.56 14.36 -5.98
C SER A 56 -49.09 15.60 -5.25
N PHE A 57 -48.22 16.49 -4.76
CA PHE A 57 -48.59 17.63 -3.90
C PHE A 57 -48.28 19.02 -4.49
N ASN A 58 -47.35 19.17 -5.45
CA ASN A 58 -47.10 20.45 -6.14
C ASN A 58 -46.50 20.27 -7.56
N PRO A 59 -47.24 20.61 -8.63
CA PRO A 59 -46.80 20.40 -10.02
C PRO A 59 -45.75 21.41 -10.52
N ASP A 60 -45.49 22.51 -9.82
CA ASP A 60 -44.56 23.56 -10.27
C ASP A 60 -43.10 23.35 -9.81
N ILE A 61 -42.78 22.23 -9.15
CA ILE A 61 -41.43 21.91 -8.66
C ILE A 61 -40.57 21.36 -9.80
N ASP A 62 -39.35 21.89 -10.00
CA ASP A 62 -38.33 21.29 -10.87
C ASP A 62 -37.97 19.89 -10.36
N THR A 63 -38.46 18.88 -11.07
CA THR A 63 -38.24 17.46 -10.81
C THR A 63 -37.05 16.88 -11.56
N THR A 64 -36.24 17.73 -12.20
CA THR A 64 -35.01 17.26 -12.81
C THR A 64 -34.11 16.67 -11.72
N PRO A 65 -33.75 15.38 -11.79
CA PRO A 65 -32.93 14.77 -10.76
C PRO A 65 -31.58 15.50 -10.67
N GLY A 66 -31.07 15.72 -9.45
CA GLY A 66 -29.81 16.44 -9.23
C GLY A 66 -28.61 15.82 -9.97
N PHE A 67 -28.68 14.52 -10.26
CA PHE A 67 -27.66 13.79 -11.03
C PHE A 67 -27.80 13.92 -12.55
N ALA A 68 -28.90 14.46 -13.10
CA ALA A 68 -29.13 14.53 -14.55
C ALA A 68 -28.08 15.38 -15.29
N ILE A 69 -27.39 16.27 -14.58
CA ILE A 69 -26.29 17.09 -15.11
C ILE A 69 -24.93 16.39 -15.06
N VAL A 70 -24.83 15.25 -14.37
CA VAL A 70 -23.59 14.53 -14.11
C VAL A 70 -23.35 13.50 -15.22
N LYS A 71 -22.14 13.48 -15.74
CA LYS A 71 -21.68 12.53 -16.76
C LYS A 71 -20.35 11.93 -16.33
N ALA A 72 -20.13 10.67 -16.69
CA ALA A 72 -18.82 10.03 -16.57
C ALA A 72 -17.75 10.86 -17.30
N GLY A 73 -16.54 10.89 -16.74
CA GLY A 73 -15.40 11.69 -17.19
C GLY A 73 -15.41 13.15 -16.74
N GLN A 74 -16.44 13.63 -16.04
CA GLN A 74 -16.43 15.00 -15.52
C GLN A 74 -15.53 15.14 -14.30
N ALA A 75 -14.80 16.26 -14.22
CA ALA A 75 -14.02 16.62 -13.04
C ALA A 75 -14.93 16.93 -11.85
N CYS A 76 -14.53 16.46 -10.67
CA CYS A 76 -15.28 16.63 -9.43
C CYS A 76 -14.39 16.96 -8.23
N THR A 77 -14.99 17.61 -7.24
CA THR A 77 -14.38 17.92 -5.93
C THR A 77 -15.37 17.59 -4.82
N LEU A 78 -14.92 16.86 -3.81
CA LEU A 78 -15.70 16.51 -2.64
C LEU A 78 -15.11 17.19 -1.40
N ALA A 79 -15.95 17.95 -0.71
CA ALA A 79 -15.61 18.63 0.52
C ALA A 79 -16.47 18.16 1.70
N LEU A 80 -15.83 18.00 2.86
CA LEU A 80 -16.43 17.70 4.15
C LEU A 80 -16.15 18.88 5.10
N ASP A 81 -17.20 19.50 5.63
CA ASP A 81 -17.17 20.74 6.41
C ASP A 81 -16.33 21.83 5.73
N GLY A 82 -16.51 21.99 4.41
CA GLY A 82 -15.76 22.94 3.58
C GLY A 82 -14.30 22.56 3.31
N THR A 83 -13.78 21.49 3.90
CA THR A 83 -12.43 20.98 3.61
C THR A 83 -12.49 19.98 2.46
N VAL A 84 -11.78 20.26 1.36
CA VAL A 84 -11.69 19.33 0.23
C VAL A 84 -10.94 18.08 0.67
N VAL A 85 -11.59 16.92 0.55
CA VAL A 85 -11.02 15.61 0.90
C VAL A 85 -10.73 14.74 -0.31
N LEU A 86 -11.42 15.01 -1.43
CA LEU A 86 -11.20 14.31 -2.69
C LEU A 86 -11.32 15.27 -3.88
N THR A 87 -10.44 15.14 -4.86
CA THR A 87 -10.53 15.79 -6.18
C THR A 87 -10.11 14.80 -7.24
N GLY A 88 -10.94 14.64 -8.26
CA GLY A 88 -10.71 13.66 -9.32
C GLY A 88 -11.83 13.65 -10.33
N TRP A 89 -12.25 12.45 -10.73
CA TRP A 89 -13.13 12.24 -11.87
C TRP A 89 -14.33 11.38 -11.50
N ILE A 90 -15.46 11.62 -12.17
CA ILE A 90 -16.61 10.72 -12.15
C ILE A 90 -16.27 9.53 -13.05
N ASP A 91 -16.15 8.34 -12.48
CA ASP A 91 -15.88 7.12 -13.25
C ASP A 91 -17.18 6.56 -13.84
N GLU A 92 -18.25 6.49 -13.02
CA GLU A 92 -19.50 5.84 -13.40
C GLU A 92 -20.72 6.65 -12.93
N VAL A 93 -21.77 6.63 -13.75
CA VAL A 93 -23.12 7.10 -13.40
C VAL A 93 -24.07 5.96 -13.75
N ASP A 94 -24.46 5.20 -12.74
CA ASP A 94 -25.42 4.11 -12.86
C ASP A 94 -26.80 4.60 -12.39
N ALA A 95 -27.74 4.72 -13.32
CA ALA A 95 -29.09 5.18 -13.05
C ALA A 95 -30.10 4.12 -13.48
N THR A 96 -30.96 3.73 -12.54
CA THR A 96 -31.98 2.71 -12.75
C THR A 96 -33.35 3.27 -12.39
N TRP A 97 -34.37 2.85 -13.13
CA TRP A 97 -35.75 3.24 -12.87
C TRP A 97 -36.70 2.05 -13.00
N GLU A 98 -37.68 1.99 -12.10
CA GLU A 98 -38.78 1.03 -12.14
C GLU A 98 -40.07 1.77 -11.78
N GLY A 99 -40.99 1.89 -12.73
CA GLY A 99 -42.16 2.76 -12.58
C GLY A 99 -41.74 4.20 -12.28
N ASP A 100 -42.20 4.73 -11.14
CA ASP A 100 -41.88 6.07 -10.65
C ASP A 100 -40.64 6.12 -9.74
N ALA A 101 -40.12 4.96 -9.32
CA ALA A 101 -38.92 4.89 -8.50
C ALA A 101 -37.67 5.07 -9.36
N LEU A 102 -36.89 6.12 -9.08
CA LEU A 102 -35.63 6.43 -9.73
C LEU A 102 -34.50 6.41 -8.70
N THR A 103 -33.47 5.61 -8.98
CA THR A 103 -32.25 5.55 -8.17
C THR A 103 -31.03 5.81 -9.03
N CYS A 104 -30.02 6.44 -8.46
CA CYS A 104 -28.75 6.64 -9.13
C CYS A 104 -27.58 6.46 -8.15
N SER A 105 -26.55 5.75 -8.60
CA SER A 105 -25.24 5.66 -7.97
C SER A 105 -24.22 6.36 -8.86
N ILE A 106 -23.50 7.33 -8.29
CA ILE A 106 -22.38 7.99 -8.95
C ILE A 106 -21.12 7.57 -8.23
N THR A 107 -20.15 7.01 -8.96
CA THR A 107 -18.86 6.61 -8.40
C THR A 107 -17.71 7.35 -9.08
N GLY A 108 -16.61 7.48 -8.36
CA GLY A 108 -15.42 8.11 -8.88
C GLY A 108 -14.20 7.91 -8.00
N ARG A 109 -13.05 8.25 -8.54
CA ARG A 109 -11.74 8.19 -7.89
C ARG A 109 -11.07 9.55 -7.87
N ASP A 110 -10.12 9.72 -6.95
CA ASP A 110 -9.20 10.86 -7.00
C ASP A 110 -8.31 10.81 -8.26
N LYS A 111 -7.56 11.88 -8.52
CA LYS A 111 -6.68 11.98 -9.70
C LYS A 111 -5.68 10.83 -9.82
N THR A 112 -5.31 10.16 -8.72
CA THR A 112 -4.34 9.05 -8.78
C THR A 112 -4.95 7.79 -9.39
N GLY A 113 -6.28 7.74 -9.59
CA GLY A 113 -6.93 6.72 -10.43
C GLY A 113 -6.32 6.64 -11.83
N ASP A 114 -5.90 7.76 -12.41
CA ASP A 114 -5.24 7.78 -13.72
C ASP A 114 -3.91 7.01 -13.71
N LEU A 115 -3.19 6.99 -12.58
CA LEU A 115 -1.94 6.23 -12.44
C LEU A 115 -2.18 4.72 -12.36
N VAL A 116 -3.35 4.31 -11.88
CA VAL A 116 -3.76 2.90 -11.84
C VAL A 116 -4.08 2.41 -13.25
N ASP A 117 -4.70 3.25 -14.07
CA ASP A 117 -5.27 2.82 -15.36
C ASP A 117 -4.31 3.01 -16.53
N CYS A 118 -3.41 4.00 -16.47
CA CYS A 118 -2.60 4.42 -17.61
C CYS A 118 -1.14 3.93 -17.57
N ALA A 119 -0.53 3.82 -18.76
CA ALA A 119 0.87 3.47 -18.93
C ALA A 119 1.84 4.55 -18.38
N ALA A 120 2.98 4.11 -17.86
CA ALA A 120 3.98 4.96 -17.21
C ALA A 120 4.72 5.91 -18.18
N ALA A 121 4.99 5.45 -19.41
CA ALA A 121 5.79 6.19 -20.37
C ALA A 121 5.41 5.84 -21.83
N PRO A 122 4.19 6.21 -22.30
CA PRO A 122 3.72 5.86 -23.64
C PRO A 122 4.61 6.44 -24.77
N ASN A 123 5.21 7.61 -24.52
CA ASN A 123 6.12 8.28 -25.47
C ASN A 123 7.59 8.17 -25.05
N GLY A 124 7.92 7.27 -24.12
CA GLY A 124 9.23 7.18 -23.47
C GLY A 124 9.45 8.23 -22.38
N PRO A 125 10.64 8.21 -21.72
CA PRO A 125 11.75 7.29 -21.96
C PRO A 125 11.48 5.87 -21.42
N VAL A 126 12.14 4.86 -22.00
CA VAL A 126 12.08 3.47 -21.52
C VAL A 126 12.94 3.22 -20.28
N GLU A 127 13.81 4.17 -19.92
CA GLU A 127 14.65 4.12 -18.73
C GLU A 127 14.96 5.52 -18.19
N TYR A 128 15.16 5.60 -16.88
CA TYR A 128 15.72 6.77 -16.19
C TYR A 128 17.14 6.45 -15.70
N ARG A 129 18.03 7.44 -15.74
CA ARG A 129 19.44 7.27 -15.34
C ARG A 129 19.83 8.26 -14.25
N ASN A 130 20.52 7.77 -13.23
CA ASN A 130 21.01 8.56 -12.09
C ASN A 130 19.93 9.42 -11.41
N MET A 131 18.69 8.92 -11.33
CA MET A 131 17.57 9.61 -10.70
C MET A 131 17.17 8.93 -9.39
N ASN A 132 16.76 9.71 -8.40
CA ASN A 132 16.14 9.16 -7.20
C ASN A 132 14.66 8.82 -7.42
N VAL A 133 14.05 8.10 -6.47
CA VAL A 133 12.64 7.68 -6.54
C VAL A 133 11.66 8.86 -6.67
N LEU A 134 11.95 10.00 -6.03
CA LEU A 134 11.10 11.19 -6.10
C LEU A 134 11.11 11.78 -7.52
N GLN A 135 12.28 11.92 -8.15
CA GLN A 135 12.42 12.43 -9.51
C GLN A 135 11.72 11.53 -10.54
N ILE A 136 11.87 10.21 -10.40
CA ILE A 136 11.20 9.23 -11.26
C ILE A 136 9.68 9.37 -11.14
N ALA A 137 9.16 9.38 -9.91
CA ALA A 137 7.74 9.54 -9.67
C ALA A 137 7.22 10.88 -10.20
N GLN A 138 7.95 11.99 -10.02
CA GLN A 138 7.61 13.30 -10.58
C GLN A 138 7.57 13.27 -12.11
N ALA A 139 8.51 12.60 -12.77
CA ALA A 139 8.53 12.48 -14.23
C ALA A 139 7.31 11.72 -14.76
N ILE A 140 6.96 10.60 -14.12
CA ILE A 140 5.79 9.78 -14.49
C ILE A 140 4.47 10.53 -14.20
N CYS A 141 4.38 11.25 -13.08
CA CYS A 141 3.16 11.96 -12.68
C CYS A 141 2.93 13.29 -13.44
N LYS A 142 3.96 13.87 -14.04
CA LYS A 142 3.90 15.14 -14.77
C LYS A 142 2.77 15.21 -15.84
N PRO A 143 2.62 14.25 -16.77
CA PRO A 143 1.54 14.29 -17.77
C PRO A 143 0.13 14.23 -17.16
N PHE A 144 -0.02 13.66 -15.96
CA PHE A 144 -1.30 13.55 -15.25
C PHE A 144 -1.62 14.80 -14.41
N GLY A 145 -0.69 15.76 -14.30
CA GLY A 145 -0.85 16.94 -13.46
C GLY A 145 -0.90 16.62 -11.95
N ILE A 146 -0.22 15.56 -11.53
CA ILE A 146 -0.15 15.10 -10.13
C ILE A 146 1.18 15.55 -9.52
N ASN A 147 1.12 16.22 -8.37
CA ASN A 147 2.32 16.67 -7.66
C ASN A 147 2.85 15.56 -6.76
N VAL A 148 4.17 15.31 -6.75
CA VAL A 148 4.76 14.27 -5.90
C VAL A 148 5.66 14.89 -4.83
N ARG A 149 5.48 14.46 -3.58
CA ARG A 149 6.31 14.86 -2.44
C ARG A 149 6.77 13.65 -1.62
N ALA A 150 7.81 13.83 -0.82
CA ALA A 150 8.27 12.87 0.16
C ALA A 150 8.40 13.54 1.54
N ASP A 151 8.01 12.82 2.60
CA ASP A 151 8.13 13.29 3.99
C ASP A 151 9.13 12.49 4.83
N VAL A 152 9.81 11.53 4.20
CA VAL A 152 10.82 10.66 4.78
C VAL A 152 12.05 10.60 3.89
N ASP A 153 13.15 10.06 4.41
CA ASP A 153 14.33 9.78 3.60
C ASP A 153 14.00 8.80 2.46
N ILE A 154 14.31 9.24 1.24
CA ILE A 154 13.99 8.58 -0.02
C ILE A 154 15.13 7.67 -0.53
N GLY A 155 16.25 7.62 0.20
CA GLY A 155 17.41 6.82 -0.18
C GLY A 155 18.19 7.40 -1.35
N GLY A 156 18.99 6.54 -1.99
CA GLY A 156 19.91 6.93 -3.06
C GLY A 156 19.26 7.06 -4.44
N THR A 157 20.11 7.36 -5.42
CA THR A 157 19.74 7.36 -6.85
C THR A 157 19.84 5.97 -7.45
N PHE A 158 19.00 5.67 -8.44
CA PHE A 158 19.13 4.52 -9.31
C PHE A 158 20.10 4.83 -10.45
N PRO A 159 21.19 4.06 -10.64
CA PRO A 159 22.06 4.23 -11.81
C PRO A 159 21.30 4.09 -13.12
N VAL A 160 20.45 3.06 -13.20
CA VAL A 160 19.49 2.81 -14.28
C VAL A 160 18.20 2.28 -13.66
N PHE A 161 17.06 2.86 -14.04
CA PHE A 161 15.72 2.38 -13.71
C PHE A 161 14.96 2.17 -15.00
N GLY A 162 14.71 0.91 -15.36
CA GLY A 162 13.96 0.54 -16.57
C GLY A 162 12.45 0.55 -16.32
N ILE A 163 11.71 1.03 -17.32
CA ILE A 163 10.26 0.89 -17.43
C ILE A 163 9.97 -0.18 -18.46
N GLU A 164 9.13 -1.14 -18.10
CA GLU A 164 8.72 -2.18 -19.04
C GLU A 164 7.69 -1.62 -20.04
N VAL A 165 7.68 -2.16 -21.26
CA VAL A 165 6.66 -1.83 -22.25
C VAL A 165 5.31 -2.28 -21.68
N ASP A 166 4.30 -1.40 -21.71
CA ASP A 166 2.97 -1.62 -21.11
C ASP A 166 2.93 -1.61 -19.57
N GLU A 167 4.01 -1.16 -18.90
CA GLU A 167 3.98 -0.98 -17.45
C GLU A 167 3.08 0.21 -17.06
N LEU A 168 2.13 -0.04 -16.17
CA LEU A 168 1.25 0.99 -15.60
C LEU A 168 2.05 1.99 -14.77
N ALA A 169 1.63 3.25 -14.77
CA ALA A 169 2.30 4.35 -14.07
C ALA A 169 2.48 4.04 -12.58
N LEU A 170 1.43 3.56 -11.91
CA LEU A 170 1.49 3.14 -10.52
C LEU A 170 2.47 1.97 -10.31
N SER A 171 2.41 0.95 -11.17
CA SER A 171 3.30 -0.21 -11.07
C SER A 171 4.78 0.19 -11.13
N ALA A 172 5.13 1.10 -12.04
CA ALA A 172 6.48 1.65 -12.16
C ALA A 172 6.88 2.46 -10.91
N ILE A 173 5.99 3.32 -10.40
CA ILE A 173 6.27 4.11 -9.19
C ILE A 173 6.43 3.20 -7.97
N GLU A 174 5.56 2.21 -7.79
CA GLU A 174 5.66 1.23 -6.71
C GLU A 174 6.93 0.37 -6.82
N LYS A 175 7.36 0.05 -8.05
CA LYS A 175 8.62 -0.64 -8.31
C LYS A 175 9.81 0.16 -7.79
N ALA A 176 9.86 1.46 -8.06
CA ALA A 176 10.89 2.35 -7.52
C ALA A 176 10.78 2.53 -6.00
N ALA A 177 9.57 2.75 -5.48
CA ALA A 177 9.30 2.96 -4.05
C ALA A 177 9.66 1.74 -3.21
N ARG A 178 9.30 0.54 -3.67
CA ARG A 178 9.61 -0.73 -2.99
C ARG A 178 11.11 -0.93 -2.82
N GLN A 179 11.89 -0.60 -3.85
CA GLN A 179 13.34 -0.69 -3.81
C GLN A 179 13.95 0.19 -2.69
N GLN A 180 13.32 1.33 -2.35
CA GLN A 180 13.74 2.24 -1.28
C GLN A 180 12.96 2.09 0.04
N ALA A 181 12.19 1.01 0.19
CA ALA A 181 11.34 0.76 1.36
C ALA A 181 10.30 1.86 1.64
N LEU A 182 9.69 2.40 0.59
CA LEU A 182 8.69 3.46 0.67
C LEU A 182 7.29 2.91 0.37
N LEU A 183 6.29 3.59 0.94
CA LEU A 183 4.88 3.50 0.59
C LEU A 183 4.53 4.66 -0.33
N VAL A 184 3.58 4.41 -1.23
CA VAL A 184 3.04 5.41 -2.15
C VAL A 184 1.57 5.61 -1.78
N LEU A 185 1.18 6.83 -1.42
CA LEU A 185 -0.18 7.16 -1.00
C LEU A 185 -0.70 8.38 -1.77
N SER A 186 -2.00 8.42 -2.03
CA SER A 186 -2.66 9.65 -2.47
C SER A 186 -2.96 10.57 -1.28
N ASP A 187 -2.86 11.88 -1.49
CA ASP A 187 -3.38 12.88 -0.55
C ASP A 187 -4.88 13.13 -0.69
N GLY A 188 -5.52 12.58 -1.74
CA GLY A 188 -6.93 12.73 -2.09
C GLY A 188 -7.23 13.92 -2.99
N ILE A 189 -6.40 14.96 -3.02
CA ILE A 189 -6.69 16.25 -3.68
C ILE A 189 -5.98 16.37 -5.04
N GLY A 190 -4.85 15.69 -5.21
CA GLY A 190 -4.09 15.72 -6.46
C GLY A 190 -2.59 15.60 -6.28
N GLY A 191 -2.15 15.16 -5.10
CA GLY A 191 -0.78 14.86 -4.80
C GLY A 191 -0.56 13.38 -4.48
N LEU A 192 0.65 12.94 -4.77
CA LEU A 192 1.20 11.65 -4.42
C LEU A 192 2.25 11.84 -3.33
N LEU A 193 2.18 11.02 -2.29
CA LEU A 193 3.08 11.04 -1.14
C LEU A 193 3.93 9.77 -1.11
N LEU A 194 5.25 9.94 -1.11
CA LEU A 194 6.22 8.90 -0.79
C LEU A 194 6.53 8.94 0.72
N THR A 195 6.15 7.89 1.44
CA THR A 195 6.23 7.86 2.91
C THR A 195 6.56 6.46 3.46
N ARG A 196 6.43 6.26 4.77
CA ARG A 196 6.47 4.95 5.45
C ARG A 196 5.25 4.80 6.36
N GLY A 197 5.14 3.65 7.03
CA GLY A 197 4.12 3.44 8.05
C GLY A 197 4.12 4.59 9.06
N GLY A 198 2.96 5.22 9.21
CA GLY A 198 2.79 6.48 9.92
C GLY A 198 3.22 6.40 11.37
N ILE A 199 3.81 7.50 11.84
CA ILE A 199 4.21 7.68 13.24
C ILE A 199 3.49 8.86 13.92
N THR A 200 2.78 9.67 13.14
CA THR A 200 1.99 10.80 13.64
C THR A 200 0.71 10.31 14.31
N ARG A 201 0.26 11.02 15.34
CA ARG A 201 -0.95 10.65 16.07
C ARG A 201 -2.22 11.10 15.34
N GLY A 202 -3.24 10.25 15.39
CA GLY A 202 -4.59 10.62 14.99
C GLY A 202 -5.22 11.62 15.98
N PRO A 203 -6.35 12.24 15.59
CA PRO A 203 -6.97 13.34 16.34
C PRO A 203 -7.46 12.96 17.75
N ALA A 204 -7.83 11.70 17.99
CA ALA A 204 -8.27 11.22 19.30
C ALA A 204 -7.92 9.73 19.49
N ALA A 205 -7.89 9.26 20.75
CA ALA A 205 -7.86 7.83 21.07
C ALA A 205 -9.22 7.18 20.79
N LEU A 206 -9.24 5.86 20.60
CA LEU A 206 -10.46 5.07 20.41
C LEU A 206 -10.69 4.21 21.66
N THR A 207 -11.82 4.43 22.35
CA THR A 207 -12.12 3.74 23.61
C THR A 207 -13.50 3.09 23.60
N ARG A 208 -13.60 1.90 24.20
CA ARG A 208 -14.86 1.20 24.48
C ARG A 208 -14.95 0.84 25.97
N PRO A 209 -16.04 1.21 26.68
CA PRO A 209 -17.07 2.17 26.26
C PRO A 209 -16.45 3.56 26.02
N GLY A 210 -17.05 4.36 25.14
CA GLY A 210 -16.48 5.65 24.76
C GLY A 210 -16.94 6.10 23.38
N ASN A 211 -16.01 6.61 22.57
CA ASN A 211 -16.29 7.18 21.25
C ASN A 211 -16.48 6.14 20.12
N ILE A 212 -16.27 4.86 20.41
CA ILE A 212 -16.54 3.78 19.46
C ILE A 212 -18.04 3.44 19.50
N LEU A 213 -18.77 3.75 18.43
CA LEU A 213 -20.21 3.48 18.28
C LEU A 213 -20.51 2.03 17.88
N GLY A 214 -19.61 1.43 17.11
CA GLY A 214 -19.76 0.07 16.60
C GLY A 214 -18.45 -0.43 16.04
N GLY A 215 -18.36 -1.73 15.79
CA GLY A 215 -17.20 -2.28 15.13
C GLY A 215 -17.05 -3.79 15.25
N GLY A 216 -16.02 -4.32 14.61
CA GLY A 216 -15.71 -5.74 14.60
C GLY A 216 -14.20 -5.98 14.65
N LEU A 217 -13.82 -7.07 15.32
CA LEU A 217 -12.47 -7.61 15.31
C LEU A 217 -12.42 -8.78 14.34
N LYS A 218 -11.44 -8.73 13.44
CA LYS A 218 -11.04 -9.89 12.63
C LYS A 218 -9.61 -10.26 12.99
N SER A 219 -9.46 -11.38 13.66
CA SER A 219 -8.18 -12.03 13.95
C SER A 219 -8.05 -13.27 13.06
N SER A 220 -6.99 -13.33 12.24
CA SER A 220 -6.79 -14.44 11.31
C SER A 220 -5.36 -14.93 11.29
N PHE A 221 -5.21 -16.25 11.36
CA PHE A 221 -3.92 -16.92 11.19
C PHE A 221 -3.71 -17.45 9.75
N ALA A 222 -4.60 -17.12 8.80
CA ALA A 222 -4.51 -17.64 7.43
C ALA A 222 -3.16 -17.34 6.77
N GLN A 223 -2.64 -16.13 7.00
CA GLN A 223 -1.34 -15.64 6.53
C GLN A 223 -0.29 -15.54 7.66
N ARG A 224 -0.51 -16.26 8.78
CA ARG A 224 0.47 -16.41 9.85
C ARG A 224 1.06 -17.82 9.87
N PHE A 225 2.35 -17.89 10.14
CA PHE A 225 3.18 -19.07 10.01
C PHE A 225 4.01 -19.25 11.29
N SER A 226 4.36 -20.48 11.64
CA SER A 226 5.25 -20.75 12.79
C SER A 226 6.68 -20.34 12.49
N ASP A 227 7.11 -20.56 11.24
CA ASP A 227 8.47 -20.36 10.80
C ASP A 227 8.49 -19.62 9.47
N TYR A 228 9.27 -18.55 9.40
CA TYR A 228 9.50 -17.75 8.21
C TYR A 228 10.91 -17.99 7.73
N TYR A 229 11.06 -18.79 6.67
CA TYR A 229 12.33 -19.02 6.01
C TYR A 229 12.46 -18.11 4.80
N VAL A 230 13.61 -17.46 4.67
CA VAL A 230 13.99 -16.74 3.45
C VAL A 230 15.26 -17.35 2.90
N LYS A 231 15.22 -17.77 1.63
CA LYS A 231 16.35 -18.44 0.96
C LYS A 231 16.88 -17.57 -0.18
N GLY A 232 18.18 -17.34 -0.19
CA GLY A 232 18.91 -16.68 -1.27
C GLY A 232 19.93 -17.63 -1.90
N GLN A 233 20.03 -17.62 -3.23
CA GLN A 233 21.10 -18.32 -3.94
C GLN A 233 22.20 -17.32 -4.28
N THR A 234 23.43 -17.63 -3.87
CA THR A 234 24.60 -16.90 -4.35
C THR A 234 25.44 -17.84 -5.19
N ASN A 235 25.74 -17.44 -6.42
CA ASN A 235 26.72 -18.13 -7.25
C ASN A 235 28.07 -17.58 -6.83
N LYS A 236 28.73 -18.28 -5.90
CA LYS A 236 30.13 -18.01 -5.60
C LYS A 236 30.95 -18.79 -6.62
N THR A 237 31.55 -18.10 -7.59
CA THR A 237 32.56 -18.72 -8.46
C THR A 237 33.77 -19.03 -7.59
N VAL A 238 33.90 -20.28 -7.17
CA VAL A 238 35.10 -20.76 -6.48
C VAL A 238 36.07 -21.21 -7.57
N THR A 239 37.04 -20.38 -7.90
CA THR A 239 38.19 -20.84 -8.70
C THR A 239 39.04 -21.74 -7.81
N ARG A 240 38.77 -23.06 -7.82
CA ARG A 240 39.72 -24.04 -7.29
C ARG A 240 40.90 -24.09 -8.26
N GLN A 241 41.99 -23.40 -7.96
CA GLN A 241 43.29 -23.79 -8.49
C GLN A 241 43.70 -25.08 -7.79
N THR A 242 43.33 -26.22 -8.37
CA THR A 242 43.95 -27.48 -7.98
C THR A 242 45.37 -27.45 -8.53
N GLN A 243 46.35 -27.04 -7.72
CA GLN A 243 47.74 -27.41 -8.00
C GLN A 243 47.82 -28.92 -7.80
N VAL A 244 47.67 -29.66 -8.91
CA VAL A 244 48.06 -31.07 -8.92
C VAL A 244 49.59 -31.07 -8.84
N ALA A 245 50.13 -31.34 -7.66
CA ALA A 245 51.54 -31.66 -7.53
C ALA A 245 51.76 -32.97 -8.29
N VAL A 246 52.47 -32.90 -9.41
CA VAL A 246 53.00 -34.10 -10.06
C VAL A 246 54.05 -34.66 -9.10
N ILE A 247 53.76 -35.82 -8.50
CA ILE A 247 54.80 -36.60 -7.83
C ILE A 247 55.67 -37.14 -8.96
N VAL A 248 56.82 -36.50 -9.18
CA VAL A 248 57.89 -37.06 -10.01
C VAL A 248 58.60 -38.09 -9.15
N ASP A 249 58.57 -39.35 -9.58
CA ASP A 249 59.37 -40.42 -8.99
C ASP A 249 60.86 -40.00 -9.06
N ALA A 250 61.48 -39.80 -7.90
CA ALA A 250 62.85 -39.31 -7.78
C ALA A 250 63.91 -40.37 -8.15
N THR A 251 63.50 -41.56 -8.59
CA THR A 251 64.41 -42.66 -8.98
C THR A 251 64.54 -42.92 -10.48
N ASP A 252 63.90 -42.14 -11.37
CA ASP A 252 64.10 -42.28 -12.83
C ASP A 252 65.28 -41.44 -13.37
N PRO A 253 66.38 -42.06 -13.85
CA PRO A 253 67.53 -41.35 -14.42
C PRO A 253 67.27 -40.67 -15.77
N ARG A 254 66.04 -40.70 -16.31
CA ARG A 254 65.66 -39.97 -17.54
C ARG A 254 65.06 -38.57 -17.30
N SER A 255 64.97 -38.11 -16.04
CA SER A 255 64.34 -36.84 -15.62
C SER A 255 65.12 -35.55 -15.96
N GLY A 256 65.99 -35.57 -16.97
CA GLY A 256 66.85 -34.43 -17.36
C GLY A 256 66.40 -33.65 -18.60
N LEU A 257 65.31 -34.04 -19.25
CA LEU A 257 64.86 -33.44 -20.51
C LEU A 257 63.54 -32.70 -20.31
N THR A 258 63.63 -31.41 -20.04
CA THR A 258 62.49 -30.49 -19.98
C THR A 258 61.99 -30.24 -21.40
N PHE A 259 60.90 -30.89 -21.81
CA PHE A 259 60.12 -30.43 -22.96
C PHE A 259 58.98 -29.56 -22.44
N PRO A 260 58.77 -28.34 -22.98
CA PRO A 260 57.57 -27.57 -22.67
C PRO A 260 56.37 -28.30 -23.30
N VAL A 261 55.73 -29.18 -22.54
CA VAL A 261 54.40 -29.67 -22.89
C VAL A 261 53.42 -28.56 -22.53
N ASN A 262 53.00 -27.82 -23.54
CA ASN A 262 51.86 -26.92 -23.42
C ASN A 262 50.59 -27.78 -23.43
N THR A 263 50.27 -28.43 -22.31
CA THR A 263 48.96 -29.08 -22.13
C THR A 263 47.91 -27.98 -22.03
N THR A 264 47.44 -27.52 -23.18
CA THR A 264 46.22 -26.73 -23.30
C THR A 264 45.02 -27.67 -23.12
N SER A 265 44.93 -28.27 -21.95
CA SER A 265 43.75 -29.01 -21.49
C SER A 265 43.36 -28.47 -20.13
N ALA A 266 43.13 -27.16 -20.08
CA ALA A 266 42.37 -26.55 -19.00
C ALA A 266 40.89 -26.93 -19.19
N ASN A 267 40.54 -28.20 -18.92
CA ASN A 267 39.18 -28.52 -18.49
C ASN A 267 39.03 -27.90 -17.09
N THR A 268 38.85 -26.58 -17.06
CA THR A 268 38.43 -25.87 -15.86
C THR A 268 36.96 -26.19 -15.71
N THR A 269 36.65 -27.35 -15.12
CA THR A 269 35.30 -27.60 -14.59
C THR A 269 35.11 -26.59 -13.48
N THR A 270 34.57 -25.43 -13.83
CA THR A 270 34.18 -24.41 -12.87
C THR A 270 32.93 -24.94 -12.19
N GLU A 271 33.11 -25.80 -11.19
CA GLU A 271 32.00 -26.22 -10.34
C GLU A 271 31.57 -25.01 -9.51
N SER A 272 30.48 -24.37 -9.93
CA SER A 272 29.80 -23.38 -9.11
C SER A 272 29.20 -24.09 -7.90
N VAL A 273 29.87 -24.01 -6.74
CA VAL A 273 29.26 -24.40 -5.46
C VAL A 273 28.20 -23.37 -5.13
N SER A 274 26.94 -23.68 -5.45
CA SER A 274 25.81 -22.85 -5.04
C SER A 274 25.65 -22.95 -3.52
N THR A 275 25.89 -21.84 -2.81
CA THR A 275 25.64 -21.78 -1.36
C THR A 275 24.27 -21.17 -1.12
N LEU A 276 23.41 -21.92 -0.43
CA LEU A 276 22.07 -21.46 -0.03
C LEU A 276 22.18 -20.66 1.26
N MET A 277 21.98 -19.35 1.18
CA MET A 277 21.87 -18.50 2.36
C MET A 277 20.44 -18.60 2.89
N THR A 278 20.26 -18.94 4.17
CA THR A 278 18.94 -19.09 4.80
C THR A 278 18.81 -18.14 5.99
N GLY A 279 17.77 -17.30 5.97
CA GLY A 279 17.28 -16.54 7.12
C GLY A 279 16.08 -17.23 7.72
N HIS A 280 15.92 -17.15 9.04
CA HIS A 280 14.86 -17.86 9.76
C HIS A 280 14.33 -17.01 10.92
N ALA A 281 13.02 -16.80 10.96
CA ALA A 281 12.32 -16.14 12.06
C ALA A 281 11.17 -17.03 12.56
N ILE A 282 10.95 -17.06 13.86
CA ILE A 282 9.93 -17.91 14.51
C ILE A 282 8.84 -17.02 15.10
N ASP A 283 7.58 -17.36 14.85
CA ASP A 283 6.41 -16.75 15.50
C ASP A 283 6.00 -17.55 16.73
N PRO A 284 6.32 -17.10 17.96
CA PRO A 284 6.02 -17.88 19.17
C PRO A 284 4.51 -17.99 19.45
N GLN A 285 3.65 -17.20 18.80
CA GLN A 285 2.20 -17.28 18.99
C GLN A 285 1.56 -18.42 18.17
N ILE A 286 2.27 -18.98 17.20
CA ILE A 286 1.77 -20.03 16.32
C ILE A 286 2.35 -21.36 16.78
N THR A 287 1.65 -22.04 17.69
CA THR A 287 2.06 -23.34 18.25
C THR A 287 1.95 -24.49 17.24
N ARG A 288 1.10 -24.35 16.22
CA ARG A 288 0.95 -25.33 15.15
C ARG A 288 2.05 -25.17 14.11
N TYR A 289 2.73 -26.26 13.76
CA TYR A 289 3.72 -26.27 12.68
C TYR A 289 3.10 -25.82 11.34
N ARG A 290 3.52 -24.65 10.86
CA ARG A 290 3.09 -24.01 9.61
C ARG A 290 4.25 -23.20 9.04
N PRO A 291 5.27 -23.81 8.45
CA PRO A 291 6.38 -23.06 7.87
C PRO A 291 5.96 -22.37 6.58
N THR A 292 6.57 -21.22 6.29
CA THR A 292 6.57 -20.59 4.97
C THR A 292 8.00 -20.39 4.48
N VAL A 293 8.22 -20.54 3.17
CA VAL A 293 9.53 -20.33 2.54
C VAL A 293 9.36 -19.30 1.44
N ARG A 294 10.17 -18.25 1.48
CA ARG A 294 10.25 -17.21 0.44
C ARG A 294 11.63 -17.20 -0.18
N GLN A 295 11.70 -16.99 -1.48
CA GLN A 295 12.96 -16.75 -2.18
C GLN A 295 13.24 -15.26 -2.21
N VAL A 296 14.51 -14.88 -2.03
CA VAL A 296 14.93 -13.49 -2.25
C VAL A 296 14.79 -13.17 -3.74
N LYS A 297 14.00 -12.14 -4.07
CA LYS A 297 13.76 -11.71 -5.46
C LYS A 297 14.98 -10.98 -6.07
N THR A 298 15.76 -10.30 -5.25
CA THR A 298 16.87 -9.46 -5.68
C THR A 298 18.22 -9.95 -5.13
N GLN A 299 19.20 -10.12 -6.02
CA GLN A 299 20.56 -10.50 -5.64
C GLN A 299 21.36 -9.31 -5.05
N SER A 300 20.74 -8.13 -4.91
CA SER A 300 21.35 -6.82 -4.61
C SER A 300 21.95 -6.67 -3.21
N GLY A 301 21.84 -7.67 -2.33
CA GLY A 301 22.60 -7.74 -1.07
C GLY A 301 22.24 -6.70 0.00
N ALA A 302 21.28 -5.81 -0.24
CA ALA A 302 20.95 -4.71 0.65
C ALA A 302 20.31 -5.13 1.97
N ALA A 303 19.32 -6.01 1.89
CA ALA A 303 18.69 -6.64 3.04
C ALA A 303 19.16 -8.08 3.13
N THR A 304 19.75 -8.44 4.27
CA THR A 304 20.12 -9.82 4.58
C THR A 304 18.88 -10.72 4.57
N VAL A 305 19.06 -12.01 4.24
CA VAL A 305 17.97 -13.00 4.30
C VAL A 305 17.32 -13.05 5.69
N GLN A 306 18.08 -12.77 6.75
CA GLN A 306 17.57 -12.72 8.12
C GLN A 306 16.62 -11.52 8.30
N GLN A 307 17.03 -10.32 7.89
CA GLN A 307 16.17 -9.14 7.98
C GLN A 307 14.87 -9.30 7.19
N GLN A 308 14.92 -10.00 6.04
CA GLN A 308 13.72 -10.32 5.26
C GLN A 308 12.80 -11.33 5.97
N ALA A 309 13.36 -12.31 6.68
CA ALA A 309 12.59 -13.25 7.50
C ALA A 309 11.91 -12.52 8.66
N ASP A 310 12.66 -11.67 9.39
CA ASP A 310 12.14 -10.86 10.50
C ASP A 310 11.07 -9.86 10.01
N TRP A 311 11.28 -9.23 8.85
CA TRP A 311 10.28 -8.36 8.23
C TRP A 311 9.01 -9.11 7.85
N SER A 312 9.14 -10.29 7.23
CA SER A 312 8.00 -11.12 6.82
C SER A 312 7.15 -11.51 8.03
N LEU A 313 7.79 -11.88 9.14
CA LEU A 313 7.12 -12.13 10.43
C LEU A 313 6.37 -10.89 10.93
N ARG A 314 7.02 -9.73 11.01
CA ARG A 314 6.41 -8.49 11.54
C ARG A 314 5.23 -8.00 10.71
N VAL A 315 5.32 -8.07 9.38
CA VAL A 315 4.23 -7.71 8.47
C VAL A 315 3.07 -8.69 8.61
N ALA A 316 3.33 -10.00 8.64
CA ALA A 316 2.30 -11.01 8.82
C ALA A 316 1.57 -10.87 10.16
N LYS A 317 2.30 -10.55 11.24
CA LYS A 317 1.72 -10.25 12.54
C LYS A 317 0.83 -9.00 12.49
N GLY A 318 1.32 -7.91 11.90
CA GLY A 318 0.56 -6.66 11.78
C GLY A 318 -0.71 -6.79 10.92
N MET A 319 -0.65 -7.60 9.85
CA MET A 319 -1.79 -7.86 8.95
C MET A 319 -2.77 -8.90 9.50
N GLY A 320 -2.34 -9.76 10.43
CA GLY A 320 -3.19 -10.80 11.02
C GLY A 320 -4.24 -10.27 12.01
N GLU A 321 -4.10 -9.01 12.44
CA GLU A 321 -5.00 -8.34 13.36
C GLU A 321 -5.54 -7.07 12.71
N THR A 322 -6.83 -7.12 12.36
CA THR A 322 -7.54 -5.99 11.73
C THR A 322 -8.79 -5.65 12.53
N LEU A 323 -9.00 -4.37 12.79
CA LEU A 323 -10.19 -3.84 13.47
C LEU A 323 -10.93 -2.89 12.54
N ASN A 324 -12.24 -2.93 12.59
CA ASN A 324 -13.09 -1.93 11.94
C ASN A 324 -13.93 -1.25 13.02
N TYR A 325 -13.74 0.04 13.24
CA TYR A 325 -14.51 0.81 14.22
C TYR A 325 -15.27 1.96 13.56
N LYS A 326 -16.54 2.11 13.94
CA LYS A 326 -17.38 3.24 13.58
C LYS A 326 -17.35 4.28 14.69
N VAL A 327 -17.03 5.52 14.36
CA VAL A 327 -17.08 6.69 15.24
C VAL A 327 -18.09 7.71 14.72
N LEU A 328 -18.53 8.63 15.59
CA LEU A 328 -19.66 9.51 15.31
C LEU A 328 -19.38 10.58 14.24
N ASP A 329 -18.22 11.22 14.22
CA ASP A 329 -17.97 12.37 13.35
C ASP A 329 -16.70 12.17 12.51
N TRP A 330 -16.60 12.91 11.41
CA TRP A 330 -15.42 12.95 10.53
C TRP A 330 -14.21 13.60 11.17
N ARG A 331 -14.47 14.43 12.19
CA ARG A 331 -13.48 15.17 12.95
C ARG A 331 -13.47 14.71 14.40
N ALA A 332 -12.32 14.83 15.04
CA ALA A 332 -12.18 14.53 16.45
C ALA A 332 -11.08 15.37 17.10
N GLY A 333 -10.96 15.23 18.42
CA GLY A 333 -9.91 15.88 19.21
C GLY A 333 -10.18 17.36 19.47
N PRO A 334 -9.29 18.01 20.25
CA PRO A 334 -9.43 19.41 20.61
C PRO A 334 -9.33 20.36 19.40
N ASP A 335 -8.53 19.99 18.40
CA ASP A 335 -8.31 20.79 17.19
C ASP A 335 -9.38 20.58 16.11
N ASN A 336 -10.39 19.73 16.39
CA ASN A 336 -11.43 19.35 15.44
C ASN A 336 -10.85 18.89 14.08
N ALA A 337 -9.77 18.11 14.14
CA ALA A 337 -9.04 17.65 12.97
C ALA A 337 -9.72 16.45 12.33
N LEU A 338 -9.68 16.37 10.99
CA LEU A 338 -10.16 15.22 10.24
C LEU A 338 -9.33 13.98 10.59
N TRP A 339 -10.00 12.83 10.68
CA TRP A 339 -9.31 11.54 10.73
C TRP A 339 -8.53 11.31 9.43
N LEU A 340 -7.24 11.00 9.48
CA LEU A 340 -6.46 10.75 8.26
C LEU A 340 -5.91 9.32 8.25
N PRO A 341 -5.76 8.72 7.06
CA PRO A 341 -5.03 7.45 6.95
C PRO A 341 -3.55 7.66 7.30
N ASN A 342 -2.85 6.58 7.58
CA ASN A 342 -1.43 6.58 7.93
C ASN A 342 -1.13 7.36 9.24
N GLN A 343 -2.02 7.29 10.22
CA GLN A 343 -1.82 7.84 11.57
C GLN A 343 -1.94 6.74 12.63
N LEU A 344 -1.24 6.89 13.76
CA LEU A 344 -1.34 6.00 14.91
C LEU A 344 -2.41 6.47 15.87
N VAL A 345 -3.27 5.55 16.28
CA VAL A 345 -4.31 5.77 17.27
C VAL A 345 -4.18 4.78 18.41
N ARG A 346 -4.32 5.27 19.65
CA ARG A 346 -4.38 4.41 20.82
C ARG A 346 -5.77 3.79 20.88
N VAL A 347 -5.85 2.45 20.89
CA VAL A 347 -7.10 1.71 21.00
C VAL A 347 -7.16 1.04 22.36
N THR A 348 -8.23 1.30 23.11
CA THR A 348 -8.56 0.59 24.35
C THR A 348 -9.96 0.00 24.21
N ASP A 349 -10.01 -1.31 23.96
CA ASP A 349 -11.25 -2.07 23.82
C ASP A 349 -11.14 -3.36 24.64
N PRO A 350 -11.67 -3.37 25.87
CA PRO A 350 -11.67 -4.55 26.74
C PRO A 350 -12.40 -5.74 26.16
N PHE A 351 -13.39 -5.54 25.28
CA PHE A 351 -14.12 -6.64 24.64
C PHE A 351 -13.26 -7.34 23.58
N ALA A 352 -12.43 -6.59 22.87
CA ALA A 352 -11.51 -7.13 21.87
C ALA A 352 -10.17 -7.61 22.47
N ASP A 353 -9.93 -7.39 23.77
CA ASP A 353 -8.63 -7.56 24.44
C ASP A 353 -7.50 -6.75 23.77
N ILE A 354 -7.80 -5.49 23.46
CA ILE A 354 -6.86 -4.60 22.77
C ILE A 354 -6.60 -3.38 23.61
N ASP A 355 -5.32 -3.22 23.98
CA ASP A 355 -4.84 -2.06 24.69
C ASP A 355 -3.46 -1.64 24.15
N LYS A 356 -3.43 -1.14 22.91
CA LYS A 356 -2.19 -0.73 22.23
C LYS A 356 -2.42 0.29 21.12
N ASP A 357 -1.32 0.76 20.54
CA ASP A 357 -1.34 1.60 19.35
C ASP A 357 -1.60 0.77 18.09
N MET A 358 -2.53 1.25 17.27
CA MET A 358 -2.87 0.68 15.97
C MET A 358 -2.70 1.75 14.88
N LEU A 359 -2.40 1.32 13.66
CA LEU A 359 -2.27 2.19 12.50
C LEU A 359 -3.62 2.28 11.78
N ILE A 360 -4.10 3.48 11.48
CA ILE A 360 -5.25 3.70 10.60
C ILE A 360 -4.82 3.35 9.17
N SER A 361 -5.23 2.16 8.72
CA SER A 361 -4.94 1.66 7.37
C SER A 361 -5.97 2.12 6.36
N GLY A 362 -7.19 2.39 6.78
CA GLY A 362 -8.27 2.81 5.92
C GLY A 362 -9.24 3.71 6.65
N ILE A 363 -9.84 4.61 5.90
CA ILE A 363 -10.87 5.49 6.40
C ILE A 363 -12.01 5.57 5.40
N THR A 364 -13.24 5.49 5.89
CA THR A 364 -14.43 5.76 5.12
C THR A 364 -15.27 6.80 5.84
N TYR A 365 -15.44 7.96 5.24
CA TYR A 365 -16.37 8.99 5.69
C TYR A 365 -17.74 8.70 5.11
N ASN A 366 -18.75 8.63 5.96
CA ASN A 366 -20.12 8.32 5.57
C ASN A 366 -21.06 9.44 5.97
N PHE A 367 -22.06 9.67 5.12
CA PHE A 367 -23.21 10.50 5.39
C PHE A 367 -24.45 9.84 4.79
N ASP A 368 -25.50 9.60 5.57
CA ASP A 368 -26.73 8.94 5.11
C ASP A 368 -27.96 9.86 5.10
N GLY A 369 -27.74 11.17 4.94
CA GLY A 369 -28.79 12.19 4.93
C GLY A 369 -29.13 12.73 6.31
N ASN A 370 -29.00 11.89 7.35
CA ASN A 370 -29.35 12.23 8.73
C ASN A 370 -28.21 12.03 9.74
N SER A 371 -27.22 11.20 9.41
CA SER A 371 -26.07 10.92 10.26
C SER A 371 -24.76 10.94 9.49
N GLU A 372 -23.80 11.64 10.06
CA GLU A 372 -22.38 11.51 9.79
C GLU A 372 -21.80 10.33 10.58
N SER A 373 -20.80 9.68 10.00
CA SER A 373 -19.93 8.77 10.73
C SER A 373 -18.63 8.52 9.98
N THR A 374 -17.62 8.07 10.71
CA THR A 374 -16.38 7.59 10.12
C THR A 374 -16.15 6.13 10.48
N THR A 375 -15.89 5.31 9.48
CA THR A 375 -15.39 3.94 9.67
C THR A 375 -13.87 3.96 9.54
N LEU A 376 -13.19 3.52 10.58
CA LEU A 376 -11.73 3.40 10.64
C LEU A 376 -11.36 1.91 10.52
N GLU A 377 -10.60 1.59 9.48
CA GLU A 377 -9.90 0.31 9.39
C GLU A 377 -8.54 0.47 10.06
N LEU A 378 -8.26 -0.39 11.04
CA LEU A 378 -7.01 -0.39 11.78
C LEU A 378 -6.26 -1.69 11.53
N ALA A 379 -4.94 -1.57 11.41
CA ALA A 379 -4.02 -2.69 11.35
C ALA A 379 -2.94 -2.55 12.43
N GLY A 380 -2.23 -3.63 12.72
CA GLY A 380 -1.06 -3.56 13.58
C GLY A 380 -0.03 -2.58 12.99
N ARG A 381 0.69 -1.86 13.86
CA ARG A 381 1.66 -0.81 13.47
C ARG A 381 2.65 -1.26 12.37
N THR A 382 3.08 -2.51 12.41
CA THR A 382 4.08 -3.07 11.49
C THR A 382 3.49 -3.63 10.19
N ALA A 383 2.16 -3.54 9.99
CA ALA A 383 1.48 -4.15 8.86
C ALA A 383 1.99 -3.61 7.51
N PHE A 384 2.35 -2.33 7.45
CA PHE A 384 2.80 -1.65 6.22
C PHE A 384 4.30 -1.32 6.24
N ASP A 385 5.06 -1.95 7.13
CA ASP A 385 6.51 -1.82 7.12
C ASP A 385 7.06 -2.35 5.79
N ARG A 386 8.08 -1.67 5.25
CA ARG A 386 8.81 -2.09 4.05
C ARG A 386 10.28 -2.32 4.41
N ILE A 387 10.97 -3.14 3.61
CA ILE A 387 12.40 -3.37 3.71
C ILE A 387 13.11 -2.79 2.49
N ASN A 388 14.31 -2.24 2.67
CA ASN A 388 15.08 -1.63 1.58
C ASN A 388 15.75 -2.74 0.77
N GLU A 389 15.46 -2.79 -0.53
CA GLU A 389 16.01 -3.79 -1.44
C GLU A 389 17.21 -3.24 -2.25
N ALA A 390 17.43 -1.92 -2.26
CA ALA A 390 18.42 -1.23 -3.10
C ALA A 390 19.70 -0.76 -2.37
N ALA A 391 19.76 -0.81 -1.04
CA ALA A 391 20.95 -0.37 -0.28
C ALA A 391 22.16 -1.32 -0.42
N SER A 392 22.92 -1.23 -1.52
CA SER A 392 24.30 -1.73 -1.55
C SER A 392 25.22 -0.73 -0.83
N ASP A 393 25.26 -0.77 0.51
CA ASP A 393 26.39 -0.14 1.22
C ASP A 393 27.59 -1.11 1.22
N PRO A 394 28.70 -0.79 0.51
CA PRO A 394 29.88 -1.66 0.46
C PRO A 394 30.61 -1.81 1.81
N ARG A 395 30.16 -1.18 2.89
CA ARG A 395 30.88 -1.19 4.19
C ARG A 395 30.43 -2.25 5.19
N TYR A 396 29.43 -3.08 4.89
CA TYR A 396 28.91 -4.05 5.88
C TYR A 396 29.22 -5.50 5.54
N ILE A 397 30.51 -5.83 5.43
CA ILE A 397 30.98 -7.22 5.55
C ILE A 397 31.04 -7.54 7.05
N ILE A 398 29.95 -8.08 7.61
CA ILE A 398 30.03 -8.69 8.93
C ILE A 398 30.79 -10.02 8.79
N ASN A 399 32.06 -10.03 9.18
CA ASN A 399 32.78 -11.26 9.52
C ASN A 399 32.18 -11.85 10.80
N ARG A 400 31.01 -12.49 10.71
CA ARG A 400 30.53 -13.41 11.75
C ARG A 400 30.84 -14.82 11.30
N LYS A 401 31.81 -15.46 11.99
CA LYS A 401 32.01 -16.91 11.91
C LYS A 401 30.64 -17.58 12.14
N PRO A 402 30.23 -18.53 11.28
CA PRO A 402 29.00 -19.27 11.51
C PRO A 402 29.09 -20.00 12.86
N LYS A 403 28.12 -19.79 13.74
CA LYS A 403 27.95 -20.63 14.93
C LYS A 403 27.60 -22.03 14.41
N SER A 404 28.37 -23.03 14.83
CA SER A 404 28.06 -24.44 14.61
C SER A 404 26.70 -24.75 15.22
N PHE A 405 25.75 -25.20 14.39
CA PHE A 405 24.52 -25.79 14.88
C PHE A 405 24.85 -27.12 15.56
N GLY A 406 24.55 -27.22 16.86
CA GLY A 406 24.56 -28.49 17.59
C GLY A 406 23.44 -29.43 17.09
N PRO A 407 23.51 -30.73 17.41
CA PRO A 407 22.67 -31.73 16.77
C PRO A 407 21.19 -31.53 17.06
N THR A 408 20.38 -31.69 16.02
CA THR A 408 18.92 -31.75 16.07
C THR A 408 18.47 -32.83 17.05
N ARG A 409 17.62 -32.46 18.00
CA ARG A 409 17.03 -33.37 18.98
C ARG A 409 16.01 -34.27 18.28
N ASN A 410 16.35 -35.54 18.13
CA ASN A 410 15.37 -36.61 17.90
C ASN A 410 14.61 -36.85 19.20
N GLY A 411 13.29 -37.01 19.10
CA GLY A 411 12.38 -37.31 20.22
C GLY A 411 11.06 -36.59 20.06
#